data_AF-A0A2V2E522-F1
#
_entry.id   AF-A0A2V2E522-F1
#
_cell.length_a   1.000
_cell.length_b   1.000
_cell.length_c   1.000
_cell.angle_alpha   90.00
_cell.angle_beta   90.00
_cell.angle_gamma   90.00
#
_symmetry.space_group_name_H-M   'P 1'
#
loop_
_entity.id
_entity.type
_entity.pdbx_description
1 polymer ?
#
loop_
_entity_poly.entity_id
_entity_poly.type
_entity_poly.pdbx_seq_one_letter_code
_entity_poly.pdbx_strand_id
1 'polypeptide(L)'
;MFERISKGSSANAEDYAQLVKEITKGTVEFNKNEVFSLSENFAAFYEKIADGFDDFGVQDIKIVEEIFGKRDLCIEYIAIYGYSVRILNEDERLFYGEHPDVREEPADLMGKYRVEISFYDSEAASELIKKYGGNKIHEFEEVPESSKSKFKIRMGNPDDSTFIIYIGSDEPIKIKEQDYIKVNYPMGSIKIPIEK
;
A
#
# COMPACT_ATOMS: atom_id res chain seq x y z
N MET A 1 4.72 -22.75 13.59
CA MET A 1 6.03 -22.31 14.12
C MET A 1 6.04 -20.83 14.41
N PHE A 2 5.81 -19.97 13.42
CA PHE A 2 5.68 -18.51 13.62
C PHE A 2 4.69 -18.14 14.73
N GLU A 3 3.55 -18.82 14.82
CA GLU A 3 2.59 -18.66 15.93
C GLU A 3 3.18 -18.93 17.34
N ARG A 4 4.12 -19.87 17.44
CA ARG A 4 4.81 -20.14 18.72
C ARG A 4 5.81 -19.05 19.05
N ILE A 5 6.47 -18.50 18.03
CA ILE A 5 7.43 -17.40 18.19
C ILE A 5 6.69 -16.13 18.62
N SER A 6 5.56 -15.78 17.99
CA SER A 6 4.80 -14.57 18.30
C SER A 6 4.31 -14.51 19.76
N LYS A 7 4.01 -15.67 20.36
CA LYS A 7 3.60 -15.82 21.77
C LYS A 7 4.78 -16.06 22.72
N GLY A 8 6.02 -15.91 22.23
CA GLY A 8 7.25 -16.20 22.96
C GLY A 8 7.62 -15.14 24.00
N SER A 9 8.57 -15.47 24.88
CA SER A 9 9.11 -14.53 25.86
C SER A 9 10.13 -13.58 25.23
N SER A 10 10.11 -12.32 25.64
CA SER A 10 11.09 -11.29 25.24
C SER A 10 12.53 -11.66 25.63
N ALA A 11 12.72 -12.51 26.65
CA ALA A 11 14.03 -13.03 27.03
C ALA A 11 14.71 -13.84 25.91
N ASN A 12 13.92 -14.41 24.99
CA ASN A 12 14.39 -15.24 23.88
C ASN A 12 14.36 -14.49 22.53
N ALA A 13 14.16 -13.17 22.53
CA ALA A 13 13.96 -12.40 21.30
C ALA A 13 15.13 -12.52 20.30
N GLU A 14 16.36 -12.66 20.81
CA GLU A 14 17.56 -12.77 19.97
C GLU A 14 17.63 -14.12 19.24
N ASP A 15 17.39 -15.21 19.95
CA ASP A 15 17.34 -16.57 19.38
C ASP A 15 16.19 -16.69 18.36
N TYR A 16 15.03 -16.12 18.68
CA TYR A 16 13.91 -16.10 17.75
C TYR A 16 14.20 -15.25 16.52
N ALA A 17 14.86 -14.09 16.67
CA ALA A 17 15.22 -13.24 15.53
C ALA A 17 16.20 -13.96 14.60
N GLN A 18 17.16 -14.70 15.17
CA GLN A 18 18.10 -15.51 14.40
C GLN A 18 17.38 -16.64 13.65
N LEU A 19 16.49 -17.37 14.33
CA LEU A 19 15.69 -18.43 13.71
C LEU A 19 14.84 -17.89 12.54
N VAL A 20 14.15 -16.76 12.74
CA VAL A 20 13.33 -16.13 11.68
C VAL A 20 14.20 -15.70 10.50
N LYS A 21 15.40 -15.15 10.73
CA LYS A 21 16.36 -14.85 9.65
C LYS A 21 16.79 -16.08 8.89
N GLU A 22 17.01 -17.21 9.55
CA GLU A 22 17.37 -18.48 8.90
C GLU A 22 16.23 -19.01 8.02
N ILE A 23 15.00 -19.02 8.55
CA ILE A 23 13.80 -19.45 7.82
C ILE A 23 13.56 -18.57 6.58
N THR A 24 13.70 -17.26 6.74
CA THR A 24 13.50 -16.28 5.65
C THR A 24 14.74 -16.14 4.76
N LYS A 25 15.82 -16.88 5.02
CA LYS A 25 17.10 -16.80 4.31
C LYS A 25 17.67 -15.36 4.27
N GLY A 26 17.40 -14.57 5.32
CA GLY A 26 17.84 -13.19 5.43
C GLY A 26 17.17 -12.22 4.46
N THR A 27 16.09 -12.61 3.78
CA THR A 27 15.40 -11.75 2.82
C THR A 27 14.50 -10.70 3.46
N VAL A 28 14.18 -10.86 4.74
CA VAL A 28 13.35 -9.95 5.54
C VAL A 28 14.22 -9.17 6.51
N GLU A 29 14.18 -7.84 6.40
CA GLU A 29 14.90 -6.94 7.32
C GLU A 29 14.00 -6.53 8.48
N PHE A 30 14.47 -6.77 9.70
CA PHE A 30 13.77 -6.42 10.95
C PHE A 30 14.75 -6.39 12.13
N ASN A 31 14.40 -5.62 13.16
CA ASN A 31 15.12 -5.58 14.43
C ASN A 31 14.63 -6.69 15.37
N LYS A 32 15.46 -7.11 16.32
CA LYS A 32 15.08 -8.18 17.27
C LYS A 32 13.82 -7.89 18.08
N ASN A 33 13.51 -6.61 18.33
CA ASN A 33 12.31 -6.20 19.05
C ASN A 33 11.02 -6.39 18.23
N GLU A 34 11.15 -6.50 16.90
CA GLU A 34 10.04 -6.69 15.97
C GLU A 34 9.75 -8.18 15.69
N VAL A 35 10.56 -9.10 16.23
CA VAL A 35 10.44 -10.53 15.92
C VAL A 35 9.06 -11.11 16.23
N PHE A 36 8.43 -10.63 17.30
CA PHE A 36 7.13 -11.14 17.75
C PHE A 36 6.00 -10.69 16.82
N SER A 37 5.94 -9.40 16.51
CA SER A 37 4.95 -8.83 15.58
C SER A 37 5.19 -9.31 14.14
N LEU A 38 6.44 -9.46 13.71
CA LEU A 38 6.77 -10.07 12.42
C LEU A 38 6.28 -11.52 12.36
N SER A 39 6.51 -12.30 13.41
CA SER A 39 6.07 -13.69 13.47
C SER A 39 4.55 -13.82 13.53
N GLU A 40 3.86 -12.88 14.17
CA GLU A 40 2.40 -12.81 14.16
C GLU A 40 1.86 -12.59 12.73
N ASN A 41 2.44 -11.63 11.98
CA ASN A 41 2.07 -11.38 10.58
C ASN A 41 2.34 -12.60 9.69
N PHE A 42 3.48 -13.27 9.86
CA PHE A 42 3.74 -14.51 9.13
C PHE A 42 2.74 -15.62 9.49
N ALA A 43 2.40 -15.78 10.76
CA ALA A 43 1.42 -16.77 11.18
C ALA A 43 0.05 -16.53 10.53
N ALA A 44 -0.45 -15.29 10.61
CA ALA A 44 -1.72 -14.90 10.00
C ALA A 44 -1.71 -15.06 8.47
N PHE A 45 -0.61 -14.71 7.82
CA PHE A 45 -0.44 -14.90 6.37
C PHE A 45 -0.48 -16.38 5.97
N TYR A 46 0.23 -17.25 6.68
CA TYR A 46 0.19 -18.69 6.39
C TYR A 46 -1.16 -19.34 6.69
N GLU A 47 -1.90 -18.84 7.69
CA GLU A 47 -3.27 -19.27 7.96
C GLU A 47 -4.20 -18.93 6.78
N LYS A 48 -4.14 -17.69 6.28
CA LYS A 48 -4.86 -17.29 5.06
C LYS A 48 -4.55 -18.21 3.87
N ILE A 49 -3.29 -18.51 3.61
CA ILE A 49 -2.89 -19.44 2.53
C ILE A 49 -3.47 -20.84 2.78
N ALA A 50 -3.37 -21.35 4.01
CA ALA A 50 -3.87 -22.67 4.36
C ALA A 50 -5.39 -22.79 4.18
N ASP A 51 -6.12 -21.69 4.41
CA ASP A 51 -7.56 -21.58 4.19
C ASP A 51 -7.94 -21.38 2.71
N GLY A 52 -6.95 -21.31 1.81
CA GLY A 52 -7.17 -21.15 0.38
C GLY A 52 -7.47 -19.71 -0.06
N PHE A 53 -7.10 -18.71 0.74
CA PHE A 53 -7.20 -17.31 0.35
C PHE A 53 -6.22 -17.01 -0.80
N ASP A 54 -6.75 -16.46 -1.89
CA ASP A 54 -6.01 -16.14 -3.12
C ASP A 54 -6.11 -14.66 -3.53
N ASP A 55 -6.84 -13.83 -2.77
CA ASP A 55 -7.08 -12.40 -3.07
C ASP A 55 -5.94 -11.50 -2.54
N PHE A 56 -4.74 -11.69 -3.10
CA PHE A 56 -3.53 -10.95 -2.72
C PHE A 56 -3.42 -9.56 -3.37
N GLY A 57 -2.42 -8.78 -2.98
CA GLY A 57 -2.17 -7.44 -3.46
C GLY A 57 -2.67 -6.34 -2.53
N VAL A 58 -3.00 -5.17 -3.09
CA VAL A 58 -3.52 -4.03 -2.33
C VAL A 58 -4.98 -4.27 -1.95
N GLN A 59 -5.25 -4.21 -0.64
CA GLN A 59 -6.52 -4.61 -0.04
C GLN A 59 -7.48 -3.43 0.18
N ASP A 60 -6.98 -2.31 0.69
CA ASP A 60 -7.77 -1.11 1.00
C ASP A 60 -6.89 0.15 0.94
N ILE A 61 -7.54 1.29 0.76
CA ILE A 61 -6.91 2.60 0.80
C ILE A 61 -7.81 3.62 1.47
N LYS A 62 -7.24 4.37 2.41
CA LYS A 62 -7.96 5.41 3.15
C LYS A 62 -7.03 6.56 3.55
N ILE A 63 -7.60 7.73 3.75
CA ILE A 63 -6.89 8.88 4.32
C ILE A 63 -7.25 8.95 5.80
N VAL A 64 -6.28 8.73 6.67
CA VAL A 64 -6.48 8.81 8.12
C VAL A 64 -5.94 10.12 8.67
N GLU A 65 -6.69 10.73 9.59
CA GLU A 65 -6.21 11.87 10.38
C GLU A 65 -5.62 11.37 11.69
N GLU A 66 -4.33 11.61 11.85
CA GLU A 66 -3.58 11.36 13.07
C GLU A 66 -3.73 12.57 14.03
N ILE A 67 -3.22 12.40 15.25
CA ILE A 67 -3.24 13.45 16.28
C ILE A 67 -2.55 14.71 15.74
N PHE A 68 -3.08 15.89 16.09
CA PHE A 68 -2.62 17.22 15.63
C PHE A 68 -2.89 17.54 14.15
N GLY A 69 -3.78 16.79 13.49
CA GLY A 69 -4.25 17.11 12.14
C GLY A 69 -3.26 16.73 11.03
N LYS A 70 -2.26 15.91 11.36
CA LYS A 70 -1.42 15.21 10.39
C LYS A 70 -2.28 14.17 9.67
N ARG A 71 -2.07 14.01 8.36
CA ARG A 71 -2.82 13.04 7.56
C ARG A 71 -1.85 12.03 6.98
N ASP A 72 -2.24 10.77 7.00
CA ASP A 72 -1.49 9.71 6.34
C ASP A 72 -2.41 9.04 5.31
N LEU A 73 -1.89 8.81 4.11
CA LEU A 73 -2.46 7.84 3.19
C LEU A 73 -2.10 6.45 3.71
N CYS A 74 -3.11 5.69 4.12
CA CYS A 74 -2.95 4.35 4.62
C CYS A 74 -3.37 3.35 3.54
N ILE A 75 -2.47 2.43 3.21
CA ILE A 75 -2.68 1.41 2.19
C ILE A 75 -2.49 0.04 2.83
N GLU A 76 -3.55 -0.75 2.90
CA GLU A 76 -3.53 -2.11 3.42
C GLU A 76 -3.14 -3.08 2.32
N TYR A 77 -2.32 -4.09 2.63
CA TYR A 77 -1.77 -4.98 1.62
C TYR A 77 -1.58 -6.41 2.15
N ILE A 78 -1.53 -7.36 1.22
CA ILE A 78 -1.06 -8.73 1.41
C ILE A 78 -0.17 -9.11 0.22
N ALA A 79 1.00 -9.67 0.49
CA ALA A 79 1.95 -10.20 -0.50
C ALA A 79 2.33 -9.22 -1.62
N ILE A 80 2.78 -8.01 -1.27
CA ILE A 80 3.40 -7.07 -2.21
C ILE A 80 4.91 -7.06 -2.02
N TYR A 81 5.67 -6.84 -3.09
CA TYR A 81 7.14 -6.87 -3.01
C TYR A 81 7.74 -5.53 -2.58
N GLY A 82 7.21 -4.44 -3.11
CA GLY A 82 7.68 -3.09 -2.84
C GLY A 82 6.75 -2.05 -3.44
N TYR A 83 7.05 -0.79 -3.16
CA TYR A 83 6.32 0.33 -3.74
C TYR A 83 7.21 1.54 -4.00
N SER A 84 6.77 2.45 -4.86
CA SER A 84 7.38 3.78 -5.05
C SER A 84 6.32 4.86 -4.98
N VAL A 85 6.74 6.09 -4.69
CA VAL A 85 5.87 7.26 -4.60
C VAL A 85 6.50 8.39 -5.40
N ARG A 86 5.75 8.94 -6.35
CA ARG A 86 6.20 10.00 -7.25
C ARG A 86 5.16 11.10 -7.35
N ILE A 87 5.60 12.35 -7.39
CA ILE A 87 4.74 13.50 -7.70
C ILE A 87 4.74 13.67 -9.23
N LEU A 88 3.54 13.81 -9.81
CA LEU A 88 3.41 14.03 -11.25
C LEU A 88 3.42 15.53 -11.56
N ASN A 89 4.12 15.89 -12.64
CA ASN A 89 4.02 17.25 -13.20
C ASN A 89 2.61 17.51 -13.76
N GLU A 90 2.19 18.77 -13.86
CA GLU A 90 0.82 19.18 -14.27
C GLU A 90 0.45 18.70 -15.68
N ASP A 91 1.45 18.56 -16.54
CA ASP A 91 1.37 18.17 -17.95
C ASP A 91 1.63 16.68 -18.19
N GLU A 92 2.00 15.91 -17.17
CA GLU A 92 2.12 14.46 -17.27
C GLU A 92 0.75 13.78 -17.44
N ARG A 93 0.69 12.77 -18.32
CA ARG A 93 -0.48 11.91 -18.48
C ARG A 93 -0.39 10.76 -17.47
N LEU A 94 -1.54 10.28 -17.01
CA LEU A 94 -1.60 9.05 -16.23
C LEU A 94 -1.36 7.87 -17.19
N PHE A 95 -0.36 7.03 -16.91
CA PHE A 95 0.03 5.95 -17.81
C PHE A 95 -0.46 4.60 -17.28
N TYR A 96 -1.28 3.90 -18.06
CA TYR A 96 -1.84 2.60 -17.66
C TYR A 96 -1.65 1.53 -18.75
N GLY A 97 -0.57 1.60 -19.50
CA GLY A 97 -0.24 0.60 -20.53
C GLY A 97 -1.20 0.62 -21.74
N GLU A 98 -1.07 -0.38 -22.60
CA GLU A 98 -1.83 -0.52 -23.86
C GLU A 98 -3.21 -1.20 -23.66
N HIS A 99 -3.82 -1.10 -22.48
CA HIS A 99 -5.09 -1.80 -22.23
C HIS A 99 -6.23 -1.11 -23.01
N PRO A 100 -6.93 -1.80 -23.94
CA PRO A 100 -7.86 -1.19 -24.90
C PRO A 100 -9.08 -0.53 -24.26
N ASP A 101 -9.40 -0.88 -23.01
CA ASP A 101 -10.49 -0.28 -22.22
C ASP A 101 -10.08 0.99 -21.45
N VAL A 102 -8.81 1.40 -21.50
CA VAL A 102 -8.37 2.69 -20.97
C VAL A 102 -8.80 3.76 -21.97
N ARG A 103 -10.07 4.15 -21.91
CA ARG A 103 -10.44 5.48 -22.42
C ARG A 103 -9.59 6.48 -21.66
N GLU A 104 -8.79 7.24 -22.38
CA GLU A 104 -8.03 8.37 -21.87
C GLU A 104 -9.02 9.34 -21.21
N GLU A 105 -9.27 9.18 -19.91
CA GLU A 105 -9.91 10.24 -19.14
C GLU A 105 -8.86 11.33 -18.96
N PRO A 106 -9.19 12.58 -19.30
CA PRO A 106 -8.19 13.64 -19.28
C PRO A 106 -7.70 13.80 -17.83
N ALA A 107 -6.38 13.89 -17.70
CA ALA A 107 -5.69 13.80 -16.42
C ALA A 107 -5.94 15.04 -15.52
N ASP A 108 -6.61 16.07 -16.07
CA ASP A 108 -7.12 17.25 -15.38
C ASP A 108 -8.31 16.92 -14.46
N LEU A 109 -9.06 15.85 -14.73
CA LEU A 109 -10.17 15.40 -13.87
C LEU A 109 -9.69 14.95 -12.49
N MET A 110 -8.43 14.54 -12.35
CA MET A 110 -7.81 14.23 -11.06
C MET A 110 -7.45 15.49 -10.25
N GLY A 111 -7.49 16.68 -10.84
CA GLY A 111 -7.05 17.93 -10.21
C GLY A 111 -5.59 18.26 -10.49
N LYS A 112 -5.16 19.44 -10.03
CA LYS A 112 -3.84 20.01 -10.32
C LYS A 112 -2.67 19.25 -9.69
N TYR A 113 -2.83 18.78 -8.46
CA TYR A 113 -1.78 18.11 -7.71
C TYR A 113 -2.04 16.61 -7.73
N ARG A 114 -1.05 15.85 -8.20
CA ARG A 114 -1.21 14.42 -8.45
C ARG A 114 0.00 13.63 -7.96
N VAL A 115 -0.29 12.50 -7.34
CA VAL A 115 0.70 11.54 -6.83
C VAL A 115 0.44 10.20 -7.48
N GLU A 116 1.50 9.53 -7.88
CA GLU A 116 1.51 8.16 -8.37
C GLU A 116 2.17 7.26 -7.32
N ILE A 117 1.50 6.15 -7.01
CA ILE A 117 2.02 5.12 -6.11
C ILE A 117 2.02 3.82 -6.89
N SER A 118 3.21 3.32 -7.18
CA SER A 118 3.37 2.07 -7.94
C SER A 118 3.72 0.94 -7.00
N PHE A 119 3.02 -0.18 -7.10
CA PHE A 119 3.26 -1.42 -6.37
C PHE A 119 3.84 -2.45 -7.32
N TYR A 120 4.94 -3.06 -6.91
CA TYR A 120 5.68 -4.05 -7.71
C TYR A 120 5.27 -5.47 -7.33
N ASP A 121 5.10 -6.31 -8.36
CA ASP A 121 4.64 -7.70 -8.27
C ASP A 121 3.33 -7.79 -7.48
N SER A 122 2.36 -6.96 -7.85
CA SER A 122 1.11 -6.77 -7.11
C SER A 122 -0.05 -6.45 -8.05
N GLU A 123 -1.25 -6.79 -7.59
CA GLU A 123 -2.53 -6.41 -8.16
C GLU A 123 -3.43 -5.73 -7.11
N ALA A 124 -4.64 -5.35 -7.50
CA ALA A 124 -5.69 -4.93 -6.57
C ALA A 124 -6.52 -6.14 -6.15
N ALA A 125 -6.81 -6.25 -4.86
CA ALA A 125 -7.74 -7.24 -4.34
C ALA A 125 -9.17 -6.99 -4.85
N SER A 126 -9.95 -8.05 -4.92
CA SER A 126 -11.31 -8.07 -5.45
C SER A 126 -12.23 -7.05 -4.75
N GLU A 127 -12.09 -6.88 -3.43
CA GLU A 127 -12.88 -5.90 -2.68
C GLU A 127 -12.49 -4.46 -2.99
N LEU A 128 -11.20 -4.17 -3.19
CA LEU A 128 -10.74 -2.84 -3.61
C LEU A 128 -11.29 -2.49 -5.00
N ILE A 129 -11.26 -3.45 -5.92
CA ILE A 129 -11.83 -3.32 -7.27
C ILE A 129 -13.36 -3.11 -7.20
N LYS A 130 -14.07 -3.81 -6.30
CA LYS A 130 -15.51 -3.58 -6.10
C LYS A 130 -15.81 -2.18 -5.56
N LYS A 131 -15.00 -1.69 -4.62
CA LYS A 131 -15.18 -0.37 -3.98
C LYS A 131 -14.97 0.78 -4.97
N TYR A 132 -13.89 0.74 -5.74
CA TYR A 132 -13.48 1.87 -6.57
C TYR A 132 -13.50 1.60 -8.08
N GLY A 133 -13.75 0.37 -8.52
CA GLY A 133 -13.61 0.01 -9.94
C GLY A 133 -12.18 0.13 -10.47
N GLY A 134 -11.87 -0.66 -11.50
CA GLY A 134 -10.65 -0.42 -12.29
C GLY A 134 -10.84 0.78 -13.22
N ASN A 135 -9.80 1.62 -13.36
CA ASN A 135 -9.68 2.65 -14.38
C ASN A 135 -10.75 3.77 -14.36
N LYS A 136 -11.40 4.00 -13.21
CA LYS A 136 -12.34 5.11 -13.02
C LYS A 136 -11.84 6.08 -11.97
N ILE A 137 -12.23 7.35 -12.10
CA ILE A 137 -11.96 8.36 -11.08
C ILE A 137 -13.07 8.33 -10.04
N HIS A 138 -12.69 8.21 -8.78
CA HIS A 138 -13.58 8.22 -7.63
C HIS A 138 -13.19 9.35 -6.68
N GLU A 139 -14.16 10.04 -6.07
CA GLU A 139 -13.86 10.85 -4.87
C GLU A 139 -13.60 9.88 -3.70
N PHE A 140 -12.65 10.19 -2.82
CA PHE A 140 -12.47 9.41 -1.59
C PHE A 140 -13.75 9.47 -0.76
N GLU A 141 -14.32 8.30 -0.45
CA GLU A 141 -15.52 8.21 0.40
C GLU A 141 -15.19 8.46 1.87
N GLU A 142 -14.00 8.05 2.31
CA GLU A 142 -13.51 8.16 3.69
C GLU A 142 -12.45 9.24 3.81
N VAL A 143 -12.89 10.51 3.77
CA VAL A 143 -12.04 11.65 4.12
C VAL A 143 -12.49 12.18 5.48
N PRO A 144 -11.57 12.44 6.43
CA PRO A 144 -11.92 13.06 7.70
C PRO A 144 -12.73 14.34 7.48
N GLU A 145 -13.81 14.56 8.24
CA GLU A 145 -14.69 15.74 8.09
C GLU A 145 -13.93 17.08 8.19
N SER A 146 -12.77 17.08 8.84
CA SER A 146 -11.86 18.23 8.92
C SER A 146 -11.20 18.62 7.57
N SER A 147 -11.31 17.75 6.56
CA SER A 147 -10.74 17.99 5.24
C SER A 147 -11.67 18.82 4.37
N LYS A 148 -11.19 20.01 4.02
CA LYS A 148 -11.76 20.81 2.94
C LYS A 148 -11.31 20.30 1.56
N SER A 149 -10.20 19.58 1.52
CA SER A 149 -9.61 19.02 0.31
C SER A 149 -10.41 17.79 -0.14
N LYS A 150 -10.96 17.86 -1.36
CA LYS A 150 -11.55 16.72 -2.06
C LYS A 150 -10.45 15.93 -2.75
N PHE A 151 -10.12 14.77 -2.19
CA PHE A 151 -9.18 13.85 -2.83
C PHE A 151 -9.91 12.96 -3.83
N LYS A 152 -9.25 12.69 -4.94
CA LYS A 152 -9.68 11.76 -5.97
C LYS A 152 -8.71 10.60 -6.05
N ILE A 153 -9.23 9.42 -6.34
CA ILE A 153 -8.46 8.21 -6.56
C ILE A 153 -8.77 7.63 -7.92
N ARG A 154 -7.75 7.11 -8.57
CA ARG A 154 -7.86 6.25 -9.74
C ARG A 154 -6.83 5.13 -9.60
N MET A 155 -7.18 3.93 -10.04
CA MET A 155 -6.29 2.78 -9.94
C MET A 155 -6.33 1.94 -11.21
N GLY A 156 -5.25 1.20 -11.47
CA GLY A 156 -5.16 0.30 -12.62
C GLY A 156 -3.81 -0.39 -12.71
N ASN A 157 -3.73 -1.36 -13.62
CA ASN A 157 -2.53 -2.14 -13.89
C ASN A 157 -1.98 -1.75 -15.27
N PRO A 158 -0.81 -1.10 -15.38
CA PRO A 158 -0.19 -0.85 -16.66
C PRO A 158 0.34 -2.13 -17.35
N ASP A 159 0.65 -3.16 -16.56
CA ASP A 159 1.16 -4.45 -16.98
C ASP A 159 0.80 -5.54 -15.94
N ASP A 160 1.18 -6.78 -16.22
CA ASP A 160 0.87 -7.95 -15.38
C ASP A 160 1.61 -7.97 -14.03
N SER A 161 2.56 -7.06 -13.81
CA SER A 161 3.47 -7.07 -12.67
C SER A 161 3.43 -5.78 -11.84
N THR A 162 2.61 -4.82 -12.24
CA THR A 162 2.55 -3.51 -11.60
C THR A 162 1.11 -3.13 -11.35
N PHE A 163 0.82 -2.63 -10.15
CA PHE A 163 -0.43 -1.98 -9.82
C PHE A 163 -0.15 -0.53 -9.44
N ILE A 164 -0.91 0.40 -10.01
CA ILE A 164 -0.73 1.83 -9.76
C ILE A 164 -1.98 2.42 -9.14
N ILE A 165 -1.77 3.23 -8.10
CA ILE A 165 -2.77 4.12 -7.53
C ILE A 165 -2.35 5.55 -7.80
N TYR A 166 -3.27 6.34 -8.35
CA TYR A 166 -3.14 7.77 -8.50
C TYR A 166 -4.04 8.48 -7.52
N ILE A 167 -3.46 9.47 -6.84
CA ILE A 167 -4.17 10.35 -5.90
C ILE A 167 -4.13 11.76 -6.46
N GLY A 168 -5.28 12.39 -6.57
CA GLY A 168 -5.45 13.72 -7.15
C GLY A 168 -6.14 14.69 -6.19
N SER A 169 -5.82 15.98 -6.30
CA SER A 169 -6.43 17.06 -5.52
C SER A 169 -6.29 18.40 -6.25
N ASP A 170 -7.25 19.29 -6.04
CA ASP A 170 -7.14 20.70 -6.46
C ASP A 170 -6.32 21.54 -5.47
N GLU A 171 -6.12 21.03 -4.25
CA GLU A 171 -5.24 21.60 -3.23
C GLU A 171 -3.87 20.91 -3.20
N PRO A 172 -2.77 21.60 -2.83
CA PRO A 172 -1.43 21.03 -2.77
C PRO A 172 -1.36 19.72 -1.97
N ILE A 173 -0.81 18.68 -2.58
CA ILE A 173 -0.44 17.44 -1.88
C ILE A 173 1.06 17.50 -1.62
N LYS A 174 1.46 17.66 -0.36
CA LYS A 174 2.87 17.55 0.03
C LYS A 174 3.14 16.14 0.49
N ILE A 175 3.90 15.41 -0.31
CA ILE A 175 4.32 14.05 -0.04
C ILE A 175 5.82 13.94 -0.31
N LYS A 176 6.50 13.08 0.44
CA LYS A 176 7.91 12.78 0.15
C LYS A 176 7.96 11.69 -0.91
N GLU A 177 8.61 11.99 -2.04
CA GLU A 177 8.90 10.98 -3.05
C GLU A 177 9.77 9.86 -2.48
N GLN A 178 9.50 8.65 -2.93
CA GLN A 178 10.17 7.44 -2.48
C GLN A 178 10.53 6.63 -3.72
N ASP A 179 11.81 6.51 -3.98
CA ASP A 179 12.31 5.57 -4.98
C ASP A 179 12.42 4.19 -4.34
N TYR A 180 11.70 3.23 -4.91
CA TYR A 180 11.62 1.82 -4.52
C TYR A 180 11.86 1.50 -3.02
N ILE A 181 10.76 1.31 -2.28
CA ILE A 181 10.77 0.83 -0.91
C ILE A 181 10.35 -0.63 -0.88
N LYS A 182 11.25 -1.49 -0.41
CA LYS A 182 10.96 -2.90 -0.18
C LYS A 182 10.00 -3.07 0.99
N VAL A 183 8.99 -3.91 0.83
CA VAL A 183 8.06 -4.27 1.90
C VAL A 183 8.56 -5.53 2.60
N ASN A 184 8.78 -5.43 3.91
CA ASN A 184 9.41 -6.49 4.71
C ASN A 184 8.41 -7.46 5.35
N TYR A 185 7.13 -7.07 5.45
CA TYR A 185 6.09 -7.89 6.04
C TYR A 185 5.22 -8.49 4.93
N PRO A 186 4.76 -9.75 5.05
CA PRO A 186 3.90 -10.35 4.03
C PRO A 186 2.49 -9.77 4.02
N MET A 187 2.09 -9.03 5.06
CA MET A 187 0.83 -8.29 5.12
C MET A 187 0.98 -7.14 6.12
N GLY A 188 0.16 -6.10 5.96
CA GLY A 188 0.17 -4.97 6.88
C GLY A 188 -0.41 -3.70 6.26
N SER A 189 0.07 -2.55 6.76
CA SER A 189 -0.28 -1.24 6.20
C SER A 189 0.98 -0.42 5.91
N ILE A 190 0.97 0.27 4.77
CA ILE A 190 1.92 1.32 4.43
C ILE A 190 1.27 2.65 4.80
N LYS A 191 1.99 3.50 5.55
CA LYS A 191 1.56 4.86 5.88
C LYS A 191 2.44 5.87 5.16
N ILE A 192 1.84 6.66 4.29
CA ILE A 192 2.53 7.72 3.55
C ILE A 192 2.03 9.08 4.05
N PRO A 193 2.86 9.87 4.73
CA PRO A 193 2.44 11.17 5.24
C PRO A 193 2.03 12.13 4.12
N ILE A 194 0.89 12.78 4.31
CA ILE A 194 0.39 13.89 3.50
C ILE A 194 0.45 15.15 4.37
N GLU A 195 1.41 16.02 4.10
CA GLU A 195 1.58 17.29 4.81
C GLU A 195 0.66 18.38 4.25
N LYS A 196 0.26 19.34 5.10
CA LYS A 196 -0.41 20.58 4.68
C LYS A 196 0.61 21.64 4.30
#